data_AF-A0A970EAS2-F1
#
_entry.id   AF-A0A970EAS2-F1
#
_cell.length_a   1.000
_cell.length_b   1.000
_cell.length_c   1.000
_cell.angle_alpha   90.00
_cell.angle_beta   90.00
_cell.angle_gamma   90.00
#
_symmetry.space_group_name_H-M   'P 1'
#
loop_
_entity.id
_entity.type
_entity.pdbx_description
1 polymer ?
#
loop_
_entity_poly.entity_id
_entity_poly.type
_entity_poly.pdbx_seq_one_letter_code
_entity_poly.pdbx_strand_id
1 'polypeptide(L)'
;MGYLGIYDIIGIQNYIFNTNKLKEIIGASVLVESALKELLIDSIKEVIKEEKCRILDWYCREDFVLPKNNNILAEVIYVGGGNAIVAYRNKDIMKEVNKNFSKKLFENTYSLKFAFAQIETDFNDFSNDYKRLNIEKEKFKYSSNKTRAGLNYSVTMQDIDTSMPIIGKDVSGYLTMEKKLKRKAELEYRMKKQQNMDSDFIIPDEFEYMISEKYQNSYIAIVHIDGNNMGKRIEEVISEIKDYSE
;
A
#
# COMPACT_ATOMS: atom_id res chain seq x y z
N MET A 1 -17.95 -5.60 22.09
CA MET A 1 -18.24 -5.40 20.65
C MET A 1 -17.44 -4.21 20.11
N GLY A 2 -16.64 -4.49 19.10
CA GLY A 2 -15.93 -3.54 18.26
C GLY A 2 -15.86 -4.06 16.82
N TYR A 3 -15.08 -3.40 15.98
CA TYR A 3 -14.96 -3.71 14.57
C TYR A 3 -13.52 -4.02 14.21
N LEU A 4 -13.31 -5.03 13.37
CA LEU A 4 -12.01 -5.37 12.81
C LEU A 4 -12.05 -5.09 11.31
N GLY A 5 -11.12 -4.26 10.83
CA GLY A 5 -10.97 -3.90 9.43
C GLY A 5 -9.68 -4.46 8.85
N ILE A 6 -9.75 -5.04 7.65
CA ILE A 6 -8.58 -5.40 6.84
C ILE A 6 -8.48 -4.49 5.63
N TYR A 7 -7.27 -4.00 5.38
CA TYR A 7 -6.90 -3.21 4.22
C TYR A 7 -5.89 -4.01 3.41
N ASP A 8 -6.11 -4.14 2.11
CA ASP A 8 -5.24 -4.90 1.21
C ASP A 8 -5.00 -4.11 -0.07
N ILE A 9 -3.76 -3.70 -0.34
CA ILE A 9 -3.41 -2.95 -1.55
C ILE A 9 -3.47 -3.89 -2.75
N ILE A 10 -4.33 -3.57 -3.72
CA ILE A 10 -4.55 -4.41 -4.90
C ILE A 10 -3.75 -3.88 -6.08
N GLY A 11 -3.20 -4.81 -6.87
CA GLY A 11 -2.59 -4.49 -8.16
C GLY A 11 -1.20 -3.89 -8.04
N ILE A 12 -0.48 -4.18 -6.96
CA ILE A 12 0.89 -3.71 -6.71
C ILE A 12 1.81 -4.00 -7.92
N GLN A 13 1.82 -5.23 -8.42
CA GLN A 13 2.67 -5.61 -9.56
C GLN A 13 2.36 -4.78 -10.80
N ASN A 14 1.07 -4.66 -11.17
CA ASN A 14 0.66 -3.83 -12.31
C ASN A 14 0.99 -2.36 -12.08
N TYR A 15 0.87 -1.86 -10.85
CA TYR A 15 1.20 -0.47 -10.53
C TYR A 15 2.71 -0.21 -10.63
N ILE A 16 3.56 -1.12 -10.17
CA ILE A 16 5.02 -0.95 -10.20
C ILE A 16 5.57 -1.12 -11.60
N PHE A 17 5.11 -2.13 -12.34
CA PHE A 17 5.72 -2.57 -13.60
C PHE A 17 4.94 -2.14 -14.87
N ASN A 18 4.01 -1.19 -14.77
CA ASN A 18 3.36 -0.58 -15.95
C ASN A 18 4.24 0.43 -16.71
N THR A 19 5.56 0.40 -16.48
CA THR A 19 6.55 1.28 -17.08
C THR A 19 7.89 0.56 -17.13
N ASN A 20 8.71 0.90 -18.14
CA ASN A 20 10.07 0.40 -18.30
C ASN A 20 11.13 1.35 -17.69
N LYS A 21 10.72 2.46 -17.07
CA LYS A 21 11.64 3.44 -16.48
C LYS A 21 11.93 3.11 -15.04
N LEU A 22 13.20 2.87 -14.73
CA LEU A 22 13.63 2.43 -13.40
C LEU A 22 13.28 3.45 -12.31
N LYS A 23 13.43 4.75 -12.57
CA LYS A 23 13.00 5.79 -11.63
C LYS A 23 11.50 5.74 -11.32
N GLU A 24 10.66 5.37 -12.28
CA GLU A 24 9.22 5.25 -12.04
C GLU A 24 8.90 3.98 -11.26
N ILE A 25 9.63 2.88 -11.50
CA ILE A 25 9.54 1.62 -10.74
C ILE A 25 9.93 1.84 -9.28
N ILE A 26 11.06 2.51 -9.02
CA ILE A 26 11.52 2.84 -7.66
C ILE A 26 10.49 3.70 -6.96
N GLY A 27 10.04 4.78 -7.61
CA GLY A 27 9.01 5.65 -7.06
C GLY A 27 7.69 4.94 -6.76
N ALA A 28 7.27 4.03 -7.64
CA ALA A 28 6.08 3.21 -7.42
C ALA A 28 6.24 2.32 -6.17
N SER A 29 7.41 1.70 -6.00
CA SER A 29 7.71 0.87 -4.82
C SER A 29 7.63 1.67 -3.52
N VAL A 30 8.20 2.89 -3.52
CA VAL A 30 8.15 3.81 -2.37
C VAL A 30 6.69 4.20 -2.05
N LEU A 31 5.90 4.54 -3.07
CA LEU A 31 4.49 4.86 -2.89
C LEU A 31 3.68 3.69 -2.33
N VAL A 32 3.93 2.45 -2.80
CA VAL A 32 3.25 1.25 -2.28
C VAL A 32 3.63 1.00 -0.82
N GLU A 33 4.90 1.16 -0.44
CA GLU A 33 5.33 1.00 0.94
C GLU A 33 4.68 2.04 1.87
N SER A 34 4.70 3.31 1.47
CA SER A 34 4.12 4.42 2.26
C SER A 34 2.59 4.34 2.37
N ALA A 35 1.91 3.64 1.45
CA ALA A 35 0.45 3.59 1.40
C ALA A 35 -0.18 3.15 2.73
N LEU A 36 0.27 2.03 3.31
CA LEU A 36 -0.28 1.55 4.58
C LEU A 36 0.53 2.02 5.80
N LYS A 37 1.86 2.14 5.67
CA LYS A 37 2.73 2.52 6.80
C LYS A 37 2.62 3.99 7.17
N GLU A 38 2.31 4.86 6.20
CA GLU A 38 2.23 6.30 6.42
C GLU A 38 0.79 6.77 6.20
N LEU A 39 0.24 6.62 4.99
CA LEU A 39 -1.04 7.25 4.66
C LEU A 39 -2.22 6.70 5.48
N LEU A 40 -2.29 5.39 5.73
CA LEU A 40 -3.33 4.81 6.57
C LEU A 40 -3.19 5.27 8.03
N ILE A 41 -1.97 5.23 8.58
CA ILE A 41 -1.70 5.63 9.95
C ILE A 41 -2.02 7.13 10.14
N ASP A 42 -1.59 7.99 9.23
CA ASP A 42 -1.91 9.41 9.26
C ASP A 42 -3.42 9.65 9.14
N SER A 43 -4.12 8.85 8.33
CA SER A 43 -5.58 8.94 8.21
C SER A 43 -6.28 8.61 9.52
N ILE A 44 -5.78 7.62 10.27
CA ILE A 44 -6.30 7.27 11.59
C ILE A 44 -6.03 8.41 12.56
N LYS A 45 -4.79 8.88 12.66
CA LYS A 45 -4.38 9.95 13.59
C LYS A 45 -5.16 11.25 13.39
N GLU A 46 -5.46 11.63 12.15
CA GLU A 46 -6.26 12.82 11.86
C GLU A 46 -7.71 12.71 12.34
N VAL A 47 -8.32 11.52 12.27
CA VAL A 47 -9.73 11.32 12.62
C VAL A 47 -9.92 11.19 14.13
N ILE A 48 -9.09 10.39 14.82
CA ILE A 48 -9.29 10.07 16.25
C ILE A 48 -8.36 10.80 17.22
N LYS A 49 -7.42 11.63 16.71
CA LYS A 49 -6.27 12.20 17.41
C LYS A 49 -5.23 11.14 17.80
N GLU A 50 -3.96 11.53 17.75
CA GLU A 50 -2.82 10.64 17.96
C GLU A 50 -2.84 9.93 19.33
N GLU A 51 -3.25 10.63 20.38
CA GLU A 51 -3.34 10.09 21.76
C GLU A 51 -4.33 8.92 21.91
N LYS A 52 -5.26 8.76 20.96
CA LYS A 52 -6.29 7.70 20.97
C LYS A 52 -6.03 6.60 19.95
N CYS A 53 -4.93 6.71 19.19
CA CYS A 53 -4.48 5.75 18.21
C CYS A 53 -3.29 5.00 18.77
N ARG A 54 -3.37 3.66 18.82
CA ARG A 54 -2.22 2.81 19.16
C ARG A 54 -1.76 2.06 17.92
N ILE A 55 -0.44 1.92 17.76
CA ILE A 55 0.16 1.11 16.70
C ILE A 55 0.95 0.03 17.42
N LEU A 56 0.59 -1.24 17.23
CA LEU A 56 1.34 -2.35 17.80
C LEU A 56 2.69 -2.45 17.09
N ASP A 57 3.76 -2.35 17.87
CA ASP A 57 5.08 -2.75 17.41
C ASP A 57 5.24 -4.26 17.61
N TRP A 58 5.15 -5.00 16.50
CA TRP A 58 5.26 -6.45 16.49
C TRP A 58 6.67 -6.95 16.89
N TYR A 59 7.71 -6.11 16.81
CA TYR A 59 9.03 -6.46 17.33
C TYR A 59 9.05 -6.52 18.87
N CYS A 60 8.19 -5.72 19.51
CA CYS A 60 8.17 -5.53 20.96
C CYS A 60 7.16 -6.43 21.68
N ARG A 61 6.36 -7.25 20.96
CA ARG A 61 5.28 -8.10 21.51
C ARG A 61 4.39 -7.33 22.50
N GLU A 62 3.88 -6.19 22.07
CA GLU A 62 2.98 -5.41 22.90
C GLU A 62 1.61 -6.09 23.04
N ASP A 63 0.97 -5.90 24.20
CA ASP A 63 -0.38 -6.39 24.43
C ASP A 63 -1.40 -5.64 23.55
N PHE A 64 -2.41 -6.35 23.05
CA PHE A 64 -3.59 -5.72 22.46
C PHE A 64 -4.46 -5.06 23.54
N VAL A 65 -4.60 -3.72 23.49
CA VAL A 65 -5.15 -2.93 24.61
C VAL A 65 -6.56 -2.39 24.34
N LEU A 66 -7.02 -2.34 23.08
CA LEU A 66 -8.30 -1.74 22.69
C LEU A 66 -9.50 -2.28 23.50
N PRO A 67 -9.64 -3.59 23.79
CA PRO A 67 -10.72 -4.10 24.63
C PRO A 67 -10.64 -3.63 26.10
N LYS A 68 -9.42 -3.37 26.61
CA LYS A 68 -9.13 -3.06 28.02
C LYS A 68 -9.15 -1.56 28.31
N ASN A 69 -8.80 -0.70 27.35
CA ASN A 69 -8.66 0.74 27.57
C ASN A 69 -9.64 1.57 26.74
N ASN A 70 -10.60 2.20 27.44
CA ASN A 70 -11.66 3.01 26.82
C ASN A 70 -11.19 4.30 26.12
N ASN A 71 -9.96 4.76 26.39
CA ASN A 71 -9.42 5.93 25.73
C ASN A 71 -8.91 5.63 24.31
N ILE A 72 -8.63 4.37 23.99
CA ILE A 72 -8.16 3.95 22.65
C ILE A 72 -9.37 3.70 21.75
N LEU A 73 -9.39 4.41 20.62
CA LEU A 73 -10.48 4.36 19.64
C LEU A 73 -10.13 3.50 18.41
N ALA A 74 -8.84 3.41 18.06
CA ALA A 74 -8.35 2.48 17.06
C ALA A 74 -6.96 1.96 17.44
N GLU A 75 -6.70 0.71 17.08
CA GLU A 75 -5.44 0.03 17.31
C GLU A 75 -5.03 -0.73 16.05
N VAL A 76 -3.86 -0.40 15.51
CA VAL A 76 -3.29 -1.04 14.33
C VAL A 76 -2.56 -2.30 14.79
N ILE A 77 -3.09 -3.47 14.42
CA ILE A 77 -2.57 -4.78 14.84
C ILE A 77 -1.41 -5.23 13.95
N TYR A 78 -1.56 -5.03 12.64
CA TYR A 78 -0.58 -5.48 11.65
C TYR A 78 -0.51 -4.50 10.49
N VAL A 79 0.71 -4.23 10.01
CA VAL A 79 0.97 -3.52 8.74
C VAL A 79 2.18 -4.17 8.08
N GLY A 80 1.98 -4.82 6.93
CA GLY A 80 3.05 -5.45 6.20
C GLY A 80 2.60 -6.14 4.92
N GLY A 81 3.51 -6.24 3.94
CA GLY A 81 3.27 -6.98 2.70
C GLY A 81 2.05 -6.50 1.91
N GLY A 82 1.74 -5.20 1.95
CA GLY A 82 0.56 -4.64 1.30
C GLY A 82 -0.76 -4.91 2.02
N ASN A 83 -0.75 -5.51 3.21
CA ASN A 83 -1.92 -5.74 4.05
C ASN A 83 -1.81 -4.99 5.39
N ALA A 84 -2.94 -4.58 5.94
CA ALA A 84 -3.03 -4.06 7.30
C ALA A 84 -4.30 -4.51 8.00
N ILE A 85 -4.22 -4.76 9.30
CA ILE A 85 -5.36 -5.09 10.16
C ILE A 85 -5.47 -4.02 11.24
N VAL A 86 -6.65 -3.43 11.37
CA VAL A 86 -6.92 -2.36 12.33
C VAL A 86 -8.20 -2.69 13.10
N ALA A 87 -8.12 -2.66 14.42
CA ALA A 87 -9.26 -2.72 15.31
C ALA A 87 -9.81 -1.31 15.56
N TYR A 88 -11.12 -1.17 15.49
CA TYR A 88 -11.86 0.06 15.74
C TYR A 88 -12.92 -0.16 16.80
N ARG A 89 -13.12 0.84 17.64
CA ARG A 89 -14.18 0.79 18.66
C ARG A 89 -15.57 1.06 18.08
N ASN A 90 -15.67 1.95 17.09
CA ASN A 90 -16.94 2.35 16.48
C ASN A 90 -16.85 2.27 14.95
N LYS A 91 -17.94 1.81 14.34
CA LYS A 91 -18.14 1.76 12.89
C LYS A 91 -18.05 3.15 12.24
N ASP A 92 -18.52 4.19 12.91
CA ASP A 92 -18.50 5.55 12.36
C ASP A 92 -17.06 6.06 12.18
N ILE A 93 -16.21 5.81 13.18
CA ILE A 93 -14.77 6.12 13.12
C ILE A 93 -14.13 5.38 11.96
N MET A 94 -14.37 4.07 11.86
CA MET A 94 -13.84 3.25 10.78
C MET A 94 -14.26 3.77 9.40
N LYS A 95 -15.52 4.19 9.23
CA LYS A 95 -16.03 4.77 7.99
C LYS A 95 -15.33 6.09 7.64
N GLU A 96 -15.12 6.95 8.64
CA GLU A 96 -14.45 8.24 8.44
C GLU A 96 -12.97 8.07 8.11
N VAL A 97 -12.26 7.19 8.81
CA VAL A 97 -10.88 6.81 8.48
C VAL A 97 -10.79 6.25 7.07
N ASN A 98 -11.70 5.35 6.70
CA ASN A 98 -11.68 4.74 5.38
C ASN A 98 -11.91 5.77 4.26
N LYS A 99 -12.78 6.76 4.49
CA LYS A 99 -12.99 7.89 3.56
C LYS A 99 -11.74 8.77 3.46
N ASN A 100 -11.11 9.12 4.58
CA ASN A 100 -9.89 9.93 4.60
C ASN A 100 -8.73 9.19 3.90
N PHE A 101 -8.54 7.92 4.24
CA PHE A 101 -7.52 7.06 3.65
C PHE A 101 -7.71 6.89 2.14
N SER A 102 -8.94 6.62 1.69
CA SER A 102 -9.25 6.51 0.25
C SER A 102 -8.86 7.78 -0.51
N LYS A 103 -9.16 8.96 0.06
CA LYS A 103 -8.81 10.24 -0.52
C LYS A 103 -7.29 10.43 -0.58
N LYS A 104 -6.59 10.23 0.54
CA LYS A 104 -5.13 10.37 0.61
C LYS A 104 -4.42 9.41 -0.33
N LEU A 105 -4.84 8.14 -0.39
CA LEU A 105 -4.28 7.15 -1.30
C LEU A 105 -4.41 7.63 -2.74
N PHE A 106 -5.59 8.10 -3.14
CA PHE A 106 -5.83 8.63 -4.48
C PHE A 106 -4.98 9.87 -4.78
N GLU A 107 -4.90 10.83 -3.87
CA GLU A 107 -4.11 12.06 -4.07
C GLU A 107 -2.60 11.80 -4.19
N ASN A 108 -2.08 10.80 -3.48
CA ASN A 108 -0.65 10.49 -3.46
C ASN A 108 -0.20 9.47 -4.53
N THR A 109 -1.11 8.60 -4.99
CA THR A 109 -0.74 7.50 -5.91
C THR A 109 -1.48 7.53 -7.24
N TYR A 110 -2.58 8.28 -7.32
CA TYR A 110 -3.51 8.46 -8.44
C TYR A 110 -4.29 7.21 -8.88
N SER A 111 -3.66 6.04 -8.96
CA SER A 111 -4.26 4.83 -9.53
C SER A 111 -4.20 3.60 -8.64
N LEU A 112 -3.44 3.65 -7.55
CA LEU A 112 -3.35 2.55 -6.59
C LEU A 112 -4.69 2.38 -5.87
N LYS A 113 -5.03 1.13 -5.57
CA LYS A 113 -6.33 0.76 -4.99
C LYS A 113 -6.12 -0.14 -3.79
N PHE A 114 -7.15 -0.24 -2.98
CA PHE A 114 -7.19 -1.17 -1.88
C PHE A 114 -8.55 -1.86 -1.78
N ALA A 115 -8.55 -3.10 -1.32
CA ALA A 115 -9.71 -3.79 -0.80
C ALA A 115 -9.87 -3.44 0.67
N PHE A 116 -11.12 -3.29 1.08
CA PHE A 116 -11.47 -3.14 2.48
C PHE A 116 -12.59 -4.11 2.84
N ALA A 117 -12.40 -4.85 3.93
CA ALA A 117 -13.45 -5.64 4.54
C ALA A 117 -13.49 -5.40 6.04
N GLN A 118 -14.66 -5.60 6.62
CA GLN A 118 -14.92 -5.35 8.03
C GLN A 118 -15.75 -6.48 8.62
N ILE A 119 -15.53 -6.76 9.90
CA ILE A 119 -16.39 -7.63 10.71
C ILE A 119 -16.64 -7.00 12.07
N GLU A 120 -17.73 -7.40 12.70
CA GLU A 120 -18.01 -7.10 14.11
C GLU A 120 -17.53 -8.27 14.98
N THR A 121 -16.84 -7.95 16.07
CA THR A 121 -16.25 -8.93 16.98
C THR A 121 -16.20 -8.43 18.43
N ASP A 122 -16.12 -9.37 19.37
CA ASP A 122 -15.80 -9.13 20.77
C ASP A 122 -14.31 -9.29 21.11
N PHE A 123 -13.47 -9.57 20.10
CA PHE A 123 -12.02 -9.78 20.22
C PHE A 123 -11.60 -10.97 21.09
N ASN A 124 -12.36 -12.07 21.02
CA ASN A 124 -12.12 -13.28 21.82
C ASN A 124 -11.37 -14.40 21.09
N ASP A 125 -11.47 -14.46 19.75
CA ASP A 125 -10.90 -15.54 18.94
C ASP A 125 -10.34 -14.99 17.62
N PHE A 126 -9.05 -14.67 17.64
CA PHE A 126 -8.37 -14.08 16.49
C PHE A 126 -8.40 -14.99 15.25
N SER A 127 -8.15 -16.31 15.40
CA SER A 127 -8.14 -17.26 14.28
C SER A 127 -9.48 -17.30 13.54
N ASN A 128 -10.59 -17.37 14.28
CA ASN A 128 -11.91 -17.36 13.66
C ASN A 128 -12.24 -16.02 13.00
N ASP A 129 -11.91 -14.91 13.67
CA ASP A 129 -12.15 -13.57 13.14
C ASP A 129 -11.29 -13.28 11.90
N TYR A 130 -10.04 -13.73 11.88
CA TYR A 130 -9.17 -13.63 10.72
C TYR A 130 -9.73 -14.41 9.51
N LYS A 131 -10.24 -15.63 9.73
CA LYS A 131 -10.92 -16.42 8.66
C LYS A 131 -12.14 -15.70 8.11
N ARG A 132 -13.01 -15.20 8.99
CA ARG A 132 -14.22 -14.42 8.60
C ARG A 132 -13.82 -13.17 7.81
N LEU A 133 -12.81 -12.45 8.28
CA LEU A 133 -12.32 -11.23 7.66
C LEU A 133 -11.74 -11.48 6.26
N ASN A 134 -10.98 -12.57 6.08
CA ASN A 134 -10.47 -12.96 4.76
C ASN A 134 -11.57 -13.36 3.79
N ILE A 135 -12.61 -14.06 4.25
CA ILE A 135 -13.77 -14.39 3.40
C ILE A 135 -14.45 -13.10 2.91
N GLU A 136 -14.70 -12.13 3.80
CA GLU A 136 -15.29 -10.85 3.42
C GLU A 136 -14.37 -10.02 2.52
N LYS A 137 -13.05 -10.07 2.74
CA LYS A 137 -12.04 -9.44 1.87
C LYS A 137 -12.10 -9.98 0.45
N GLU A 138 -12.12 -11.30 0.30
CA GLU A 138 -12.18 -11.93 -1.03
C GLU A 138 -13.50 -11.60 -1.72
N LYS A 139 -14.65 -11.66 -1.02
CA LYS A 139 -15.94 -11.18 -1.56
C LYS A 139 -15.86 -9.73 -2.04
N PHE A 140 -15.19 -8.85 -1.30
CA PHE A 140 -15.01 -7.46 -1.70
C PHE A 140 -14.15 -7.34 -2.96
N LYS A 141 -13.07 -8.11 -3.10
CA LYS A 141 -12.25 -8.14 -4.32
C LYS A 141 -13.05 -8.56 -5.55
N TYR A 142 -13.95 -9.54 -5.41
CA TYR A 142 -14.81 -9.99 -6.51
C TYR A 142 -15.93 -8.99 -6.85
N SER A 143 -16.52 -8.33 -5.85
CA SER A 143 -17.70 -7.47 -6.02
C SER A 143 -17.39 -5.99 -6.25
N SER A 144 -16.17 -5.54 -5.95
CA SER A 144 -15.83 -4.12 -6.04
C SER A 144 -15.81 -3.65 -7.50
N ASN A 145 -16.69 -2.69 -7.79
CA ASN A 145 -16.58 -1.90 -9.02
C ASN A 145 -15.21 -1.23 -9.02
N LYS A 146 -14.39 -1.53 -10.03
CA LYS A 146 -13.07 -0.95 -10.20
C LYS A 146 -13.24 0.56 -10.43
N THR A 147 -13.22 1.37 -9.37
CA THR A 147 -13.17 2.82 -9.49
C THR A 147 -12.00 3.15 -10.41
N ARG A 148 -12.27 3.74 -11.56
CA ARG A 148 -11.24 4.20 -12.50
C ARG A 148 -11.02 5.67 -12.21
N ALA A 149 -9.75 6.08 -12.11
CA ALA A 149 -9.43 7.51 -12.21
C ALA A 149 -10.09 8.05 -13.49
N GLY A 150 -10.58 9.29 -13.44
CA GLY A 150 -11.39 9.91 -14.50
C GLY A 150 -10.87 9.55 -15.89
N LEU A 151 -11.71 8.92 -16.69
CA LEU A 151 -11.35 8.49 -18.03
C LEU A 151 -11.13 9.71 -18.93
N ASN A 152 -10.34 9.49 -19.98
CA ASN A 152 -10.08 10.46 -21.03
C ASN A 152 -11.39 11.01 -21.61
N TYR A 153 -11.45 12.32 -21.84
CA TYR A 153 -12.41 12.87 -22.81
C TYR A 153 -11.94 12.51 -24.22
N SER A 154 -12.85 12.50 -25.20
CA SER A 154 -12.56 12.15 -26.60
C SER A 154 -11.46 12.99 -27.27
N VAL A 155 -11.07 14.11 -26.65
CA VAL A 155 -10.03 15.04 -27.10
C VAL A 155 -8.69 14.88 -26.36
N THR A 156 -8.61 13.98 -25.37
CA THR A 156 -7.42 13.85 -24.50
C THR A 156 -6.45 12.86 -25.09
N MET A 157 -5.19 13.25 -25.23
CA MET A 157 -4.13 12.34 -25.63
C MET A 157 -3.86 11.33 -24.50
N GLN A 158 -3.69 10.07 -24.88
CA GLN A 158 -3.51 8.96 -23.94
C GLN A 158 -2.06 8.50 -23.92
N ASP A 159 -1.58 8.15 -22.74
CA ASP A 159 -0.31 7.48 -22.55
C ASP A 159 -0.37 6.05 -23.09
N ILE A 160 0.68 5.63 -23.80
CA ILE A 160 0.71 4.32 -24.48
C ILE A 160 0.75 3.18 -23.45
N ASP A 161 1.47 3.36 -22.35
CA ASP A 161 1.69 2.31 -21.35
C ASP A 161 0.47 2.14 -20.43
N THR A 162 -0.11 3.26 -19.99
CA THR A 162 -1.13 3.27 -18.93
C THR A 162 -2.54 3.61 -19.43
N SER A 163 -2.69 4.07 -20.67
CA SER A 163 -3.93 4.62 -21.22
C SER A 163 -4.51 5.80 -20.41
N MET A 164 -3.72 6.39 -19.51
CA MET A 164 -4.11 7.53 -18.71
C MET A 164 -3.97 8.85 -19.48
N PRO A 165 -4.74 9.88 -19.10
CA PRO A 165 -4.63 11.19 -19.71
C PRO A 165 -3.25 11.78 -19.52
N ILE A 166 -2.67 12.27 -20.60
CA ILE A 166 -1.43 13.03 -20.58
C ILE A 166 -1.73 14.44 -20.07
N ILE A 167 -1.04 14.83 -18.99
CA ILE A 167 -1.20 16.13 -18.35
C ILE A 167 -0.07 17.11 -18.72
N GLY A 168 0.95 16.64 -19.42
CA GLY A 168 2.08 17.46 -19.84
C GLY A 168 3.19 16.65 -20.49
N LYS A 169 4.33 17.30 -20.69
CA LYS A 169 5.55 16.71 -21.25
C LYS A 169 6.74 17.26 -20.48
N ASP A 170 7.72 16.41 -20.20
CA ASP A 170 9.01 16.79 -19.65
C ASP A 170 10.17 16.27 -20.52
N VAL A 171 11.40 16.40 -20.03
CA VAL A 171 12.61 15.94 -20.72
C VAL A 171 12.57 14.43 -21.00
N SER A 172 11.89 13.66 -20.15
CA SER A 172 11.71 12.22 -20.30
C SER A 172 10.48 11.84 -21.15
N GLY A 173 9.74 12.80 -21.72
CA GLY A 173 8.61 12.54 -22.63
C GLY A 173 7.25 12.89 -22.01
N TYR A 174 6.20 12.20 -22.46
CA TYR A 174 4.85 12.48 -21.97
C TYR A 174 4.67 12.10 -20.51
N LEU A 175 3.86 12.89 -19.81
CA LEU A 175 3.67 12.80 -18.38
C LEU A 175 2.19 12.60 -18.05
N THR A 176 1.89 11.53 -17.30
CA THR A 176 0.60 11.31 -16.63
C THR A 176 0.71 11.74 -15.18
N MET A 177 -0.42 11.91 -14.49
CA MET A 177 -0.42 12.23 -13.06
C MET A 177 0.26 11.14 -12.24
N GLU A 178 0.04 9.87 -12.59
CA GLU A 178 0.72 8.72 -11.95
C GLU A 178 2.25 8.79 -12.15
N LYS A 179 2.72 8.98 -13.40
CA LYS A 179 4.16 9.10 -13.69
C LYS A 179 4.78 10.27 -12.93
N LYS A 180 4.07 11.39 -12.79
CA LYS A 180 4.51 12.56 -12.02
C LYS A 180 4.71 12.22 -10.53
N LEU A 181 3.73 11.55 -9.92
CA LEU A 181 3.79 11.19 -8.50
C LEU A 181 4.90 10.17 -8.22
N LYS A 182 5.04 9.14 -9.08
CA LYS A 182 6.13 8.17 -8.99
C LYS A 182 7.51 8.85 -9.06
N ARG A 183 7.74 9.70 -10.07
CA ARG A 183 9.01 10.43 -10.22
C ARG A 183 9.29 11.34 -9.02
N LYS A 184 8.27 11.98 -8.45
CA LYS A 184 8.41 12.80 -7.24
C LYS A 184 8.85 11.95 -6.04
N ALA A 185 8.17 10.84 -5.77
CA ALA A 185 8.50 9.93 -4.67
C ALA A 185 9.91 9.35 -4.82
N GLU A 186 10.31 9.02 -6.05
CA GLU A 186 11.67 8.55 -6.34
C GLU A 186 12.73 9.61 -6.03
N LEU A 187 12.50 10.87 -6.44
CA LEU A 187 13.43 11.95 -6.17
C LEU A 187 13.62 12.17 -4.66
N GLU A 188 12.52 12.19 -3.90
CA GLU A 188 12.56 12.34 -2.43
C GLU A 188 13.30 11.16 -1.78
N TYR A 189 13.06 9.94 -2.25
CA TYR A 189 13.78 8.74 -1.79
C TYR A 189 15.27 8.84 -2.11
N ARG A 190 15.64 9.19 -3.35
CA ARG A 190 17.02 9.33 -3.82
C ARG A 190 17.78 10.35 -3.00
N MET A 191 17.19 11.52 -2.72
CA MET A 191 17.81 12.55 -1.90
C MET A 191 18.13 12.06 -0.48
N LYS A 192 17.23 11.27 0.13
CA LYS A 192 17.48 10.68 1.46
C LYS A 192 18.54 9.57 1.42
N LYS A 193 18.57 8.77 0.36
CA LYS A 193 19.51 7.63 0.21
C LYS A 193 20.92 8.06 -0.19
N GLN A 194 21.05 9.01 -1.12
CA GLN A 194 22.36 9.49 -1.62
C GLN A 194 23.17 10.21 -0.53
N GLN A 195 22.53 10.85 0.45
CA GLN A 195 23.23 11.39 1.63
C GLN A 195 23.97 10.31 2.44
N ASN A 196 23.55 9.04 2.31
CA ASN A 196 24.09 7.90 3.06
C ASN A 196 24.79 6.88 2.15
N MET A 197 25.01 7.20 0.86
CA MET A 197 25.73 6.33 -0.07
C MET A 197 27.12 6.87 -0.34
N ASP A 198 28.06 5.96 -0.59
CA ASP A 198 29.40 6.29 -1.04
C ASP A 198 29.34 7.03 -2.39
N SER A 199 30.24 7.99 -2.61
CA SER A 199 30.19 8.90 -3.77
C SER A 199 30.29 8.20 -5.13
N ASP A 200 30.77 6.95 -5.12
CA ASP A 200 31.02 6.15 -6.30
C ASP A 200 29.75 5.44 -6.82
N PHE A 201 28.65 5.44 -6.07
CA PHE A 201 27.40 4.78 -6.47
C PHE A 201 26.34 5.78 -6.93
N ILE A 202 25.84 5.56 -8.16
CA ILE A 202 24.74 6.34 -8.74
C ILE A 202 23.54 5.40 -8.96
N ILE A 203 22.36 5.83 -8.53
CA ILE A 203 21.10 5.13 -8.83
C ILE A 203 20.69 5.48 -10.27
N PRO A 204 20.62 4.50 -11.19
CA PRO A 204 20.30 4.78 -12.58
C PRO A 204 18.81 5.12 -12.78
N ASP A 205 18.53 6.02 -13.71
CA ASP A 205 17.16 6.43 -14.07
C ASP A 205 16.43 5.38 -14.93
N GLU A 206 17.19 4.64 -15.74
CA GLU A 206 16.70 3.69 -16.75
C GLU A 206 17.61 2.47 -16.81
N PHE A 207 17.06 1.32 -17.21
CA PHE A 207 17.81 0.06 -17.32
C PHE A 207 19.00 0.12 -18.30
N GLU A 208 18.94 1.01 -19.30
CA GLU A 208 20.02 1.20 -20.28
C GLU A 208 21.32 1.73 -19.64
N TYR A 209 21.27 2.27 -18.43
CA TYR A 209 22.46 2.67 -17.69
C TYR A 209 23.07 1.54 -16.84
N MET A 210 22.42 0.36 -16.80
CA MET A 210 22.88 -0.81 -16.05
C MET A 210 23.55 -1.88 -16.93
N ILE A 211 23.64 -1.65 -18.24
CA ILE A 211 24.30 -2.56 -19.18
C ILE A 211 25.77 -2.19 -19.38
N SER A 212 26.61 -3.20 -19.62
CA SER A 212 28.05 -3.02 -19.84
C SER A 212 28.38 -2.29 -21.14
N GLU A 213 27.64 -2.58 -22.21
CA GLU A 213 27.87 -1.97 -23.53
C GLU A 213 26.54 -1.55 -24.18
N LYS A 214 26.36 -0.24 -24.37
CA LYS A 214 25.24 0.31 -25.14
C LYS A 214 25.34 -0.14 -26.60
N TYR A 215 24.21 -0.51 -27.20
CA TYR A 215 24.09 -0.95 -28.60
C TYR A 215 24.69 -2.33 -28.94
N GLN A 216 25.13 -3.11 -27.95
CA GLN A 216 25.36 -4.56 -28.08
C GLN A 216 24.24 -5.38 -27.42
N ASN A 217 24.19 -6.69 -27.70
CA ASN A 217 23.24 -7.62 -27.08
C ASN A 217 23.56 -7.82 -25.58
N SER A 218 23.15 -6.85 -24.77
CA SER A 218 23.21 -6.91 -23.31
C SER A 218 21.84 -7.29 -22.77
N TYR A 219 21.77 -8.33 -21.93
CA TYR A 219 20.53 -8.83 -21.35
C TYR A 219 20.45 -8.50 -19.86
N ILE A 220 19.31 -7.98 -19.41
CA ILE A 220 18.99 -7.81 -18.00
C ILE A 220 17.89 -8.81 -17.64
N ALA A 221 18.15 -9.66 -16.64
CA ALA A 221 17.16 -10.56 -16.08
C ALA A 221 16.51 -9.93 -14.85
N ILE A 222 15.17 -9.81 -14.86
CA ILE A 222 14.39 -9.38 -13.69
C ILE A 222 13.71 -10.60 -13.08
N VAL A 223 14.18 -11.01 -11.90
CA VAL A 223 13.60 -12.15 -11.17
C VAL A 223 12.59 -11.63 -10.17
N HIS A 224 11.32 -11.97 -10.36
CA HIS A 224 10.26 -11.70 -9.41
C HIS A 224 10.09 -12.90 -8.49
N ILE A 225 10.35 -12.73 -7.20
CA ILE A 225 10.10 -13.76 -6.19
C ILE A 225 8.72 -13.48 -5.60
N ASP A 226 7.71 -14.18 -6.10
CA ASP A 226 6.33 -14.02 -5.64
C ASP A 226 6.06 -14.92 -4.42
N GLY A 227 5.55 -14.33 -3.34
CA GLY A 227 5.37 -14.95 -2.03
C GLY A 227 4.06 -15.72 -1.86
N ASN A 228 3.37 -16.13 -2.93
CA ASN A 228 2.02 -16.72 -2.83
C ASN A 228 1.89 -17.91 -1.86
N ASN A 229 2.93 -18.73 -1.70
CA ASN A 229 2.94 -19.82 -0.70
C ASN A 229 3.16 -19.35 0.75
N MET A 230 3.69 -18.14 0.96
CA MET A 230 3.82 -17.56 2.30
C MET A 230 2.45 -17.22 2.89
N GLY A 231 1.48 -16.80 2.07
CA GLY A 231 0.12 -16.55 2.55
C GLY A 231 -0.52 -17.78 3.19
N LYS A 232 -0.38 -18.95 2.54
CA LYS A 232 -0.86 -20.23 3.09
C LYS A 232 -0.16 -20.61 4.39
N ARG A 233 1.16 -20.40 4.46
CA ARG A 233 1.93 -20.66 5.68
C ARG A 233 1.51 -19.75 6.83
N ILE A 234 1.20 -18.49 6.55
CA ILE A 234 0.67 -17.55 7.53
C ILE A 234 -0.71 -18.01 8.01
N GLU A 235 -1.59 -18.46 7.10
CA GLU A 235 -2.90 -19.01 7.48
C GLU A 235 -2.78 -20.25 8.39
N GLU A 236 -1.83 -21.14 8.11
CA GLU A 236 -1.55 -22.30 8.96
C GLU A 236 -1.12 -21.88 10.38
N VAL A 237 -0.17 -20.94 10.48
CA VAL A 237 0.32 -20.44 11.78
C VAL A 237 -0.79 -19.72 12.55
N ILE A 238 -1.55 -18.84 11.89
CA ILE A 238 -2.65 -18.10 12.53
C ILE A 238 -3.78 -19.05 12.97
N SER A 239 -3.95 -20.20 12.31
CA SER A 239 -5.01 -21.14 12.66
C SER A 239 -4.92 -21.65 14.10
N GLU A 240 -3.72 -21.64 14.69
CA GLU A 240 -3.42 -22.11 16.05
C GLU A 240 -3.45 -20.99 17.10
N ILE A 241 -3.50 -19.72 16.69
CA ILE A 241 -3.38 -18.55 17.57
C ILE A 241 -4.78 -17.98 17.91
N LYS A 242 -5.05 -17.78 19.19
CA LYS A 242 -6.34 -17.23 19.67
C LYS A 242 -6.23 -15.80 20.19
N ASP A 243 -5.09 -15.42 20.75
CA ASP A 243 -4.85 -14.08 21.27
C ASP A 243 -4.55 -13.10 20.13
N TYR A 244 -4.94 -11.83 20.30
CA TYR A 244 -4.62 -10.74 19.39
C TYR A 244 -3.22 -10.16 19.62
N SER A 245 -2.57 -10.56 20.71
CA SER A 245 -1.23 -10.10 21.12
C SER A 245 -0.10 -11.02 20.64
N GLU A 246 -0.45 -12.19 20.09
CA GLU A 246 0.47 -13.21 19.55
C GLU A 246 0.54 -13.18 18.02
#